data_AF-A0A529Y212-F1
#
_entry.id   AF-A0A529Y212-F1
#
_cell.length_a   1.000
_cell.length_b   1.000
_cell.length_c   1.000
_cell.angle_alpha   90.00
_cell.angle_beta   90.00
_cell.angle_gamma   90.00
#
_symmetry.space_group_name_H-M   'P 1'
#
loop_
_entity.id
_entity.type
_entity.pdbx_description
1 polymer ?
#
loop_
_entity_poly.entity_id
_entity_poly.type
_entity_poly.pdbx_seq_one_letter_code
_entity_poly.pdbx_strand_id
1 'polypeptide(L)'
;MSAAPLALYRRSLGNFRDTMSIVMRRFAVRPARYPRILWSVWLLAWVLLTVGIFLRLDAGAGEMRGEWSPGFVRFTDFFTQFGLGGWYLIPSALCLVAANLTDWRGLSRRGRMLVYNWTCFAFLVLCAVGLSGLSVNLLKYGIGRARPLY
;
A
#
# COMPACT_ATOMS: atom_id res chain seq x y z
N MET A 1 -7.51 -23.36 32.03
CA MET A 1 -7.92 -22.47 30.92
C MET A 1 -6.71 -21.67 30.46
N SER A 2 -6.41 -21.72 29.17
CA SER A 2 -5.13 -21.37 28.55
C SER A 2 -4.79 -19.87 28.63
N ALA A 3 -3.83 -19.50 29.47
CA ALA A 3 -3.28 -18.13 29.60
C ALA A 3 -2.35 -17.72 28.43
N ALA A 4 -2.02 -18.66 27.53
CA ALA A 4 -1.07 -18.45 26.44
C ALA A 4 -1.46 -17.37 25.41
N PRO A 5 -2.74 -17.22 24.98
CA PRO A 5 -3.12 -16.24 23.97
C PRO A 5 -3.03 -14.80 24.47
N LEU A 6 -3.42 -14.56 25.73
CA LEU A 6 -3.35 -13.25 26.37
C LEU A 6 -1.90 -12.82 26.62
N ALA A 7 -1.04 -13.76 27.02
CA ALA A 7 0.39 -13.51 27.17
C ALA A 7 1.06 -13.19 25.82
N LEU A 8 0.71 -13.93 24.76
CA LEU A 8 1.16 -13.65 23.39
C LEU A 8 0.67 -12.29 22.88
N TYR A 9 -0.59 -11.95 23.12
CA TYR A 9 -1.15 -10.65 22.72
C TYR A 9 -0.48 -9.49 23.45
N ARG A 10 -0.29 -9.58 24.77
CA ARG A 10 0.45 -8.56 25.54
C ARG A 10 1.88 -8.41 25.06
N ARG A 11 2.56 -9.51 24.75
CA ARG A 11 3.93 -9.49 24.22
C ARG A 11 4.00 -8.85 22.83
N SER A 12 3.04 -9.16 21.96
CA SER A 12 2.89 -8.53 20.64
C SER A 12 2.68 -7.01 20.76
N LEU A 13 1.77 -6.59 21.66
CA LEU A 13 1.49 -5.17 21.88
C LEU A 13 2.71 -4.42 22.45
N GLY A 14 3.46 -5.06 23.36
CA GLY A 14 4.71 -4.54 23.91
C GLY A 14 5.78 -4.37 22.81
N ASN A 15 6.00 -5.41 22.01
CA ASN A 15 6.94 -5.38 20.89
C ASN A 15 6.59 -4.27 19.88
N PHE A 16 5.31 -4.10 19.57
CA PHE A 16 4.84 -3.04 18.66
C PHE A 16 5.13 -1.64 19.22
N ARG A 17 4.81 -1.40 20.50
CA ARG A 17 5.04 -0.09 21.16
C ARG A 17 6.53 0.23 21.25
N ASP A 18 7.35 -0.73 21.65
CA ASP A 18 8.80 -0.57 21.73
C ASP A 18 9.38 -0.25 20.36
N THR A 19 8.98 -0.99 19.33
CA THR A 19 9.38 -0.73 17.95
C THR A 19 8.97 0.67 17.49
N MET A 20 7.72 1.06 17.75
CA MET A 20 7.22 2.39 17.39
C MET A 20 8.00 3.51 18.09
N SER A 21 8.31 3.34 19.39
CA SER A 21 9.09 4.31 20.16
C SER A 21 10.52 4.47 19.62
N ILE A 22 11.16 3.37 19.22
CA ILE A 22 12.50 3.38 18.62
C ILE A 22 12.47 4.11 17.28
N VAL A 23 11.47 3.83 16.45
CA VAL A 23 11.27 4.47 15.14
C VAL A 23 11.05 5.97 15.30
N MET A 24 10.12 6.37 16.16
CA MET A 24 9.83 7.77 16.50
C MET A 24 11.09 8.51 16.99
N ARG A 25 11.83 7.89 17.93
CA ARG A 25 13.08 8.47 18.47
C ARG A 25 14.15 8.62 17.39
N ARG A 26 14.25 7.68 16.44
CA ARG A 26 15.20 7.79 15.31
C ARG A 26 14.84 8.93 14.35
N PHE A 27 13.55 9.10 14.04
CA PHE A 27 13.09 10.24 13.24
C PHE A 27 13.38 11.59 13.91
N ALA A 28 13.27 11.66 15.25
CA ALA A 28 13.62 12.86 16.01
C ALA A 28 15.12 13.16 16.03
N VAL A 29 15.99 12.14 16.17
CA VAL A 29 17.46 12.32 16.28
C VAL A 29 18.13 12.53 14.92
N ARG A 30 17.61 11.92 13.86
CA ARG A 30 18.11 12.09 12.48
C ARG A 30 16.98 12.53 11.58
N PRO A 31 16.60 13.82 11.61
CA PRO A 31 15.58 14.33 10.70
C PRO A 31 16.10 14.12 9.27
N ALA A 32 15.34 13.36 8.49
CA ALA A 32 15.68 13.14 7.09
C ALA A 32 15.60 14.49 6.36
N ARG A 33 16.76 14.99 5.93
CA ARG A 33 16.87 16.20 5.12
C ARG A 33 16.50 15.84 3.69
N TYR A 34 15.21 15.78 3.41
CA TYR A 34 14.72 15.63 2.05
C TYR A 34 14.95 16.94 1.28
N PRO A 35 15.28 16.86 -0.03
CA PRO A 35 15.26 18.05 -0.86
C PRO A 35 13.87 18.70 -0.80
N ARG A 36 13.82 20.04 -0.87
CA ARG A 36 12.55 20.78 -0.94
C ARG A 36 11.90 20.56 -2.31
N ILE A 37 11.27 19.41 -2.47
CA ILE A 37 10.46 19.09 -3.64
C ILE A 37 9.15 19.87 -3.51
N LEU A 38 8.81 20.65 -4.53
CA LEU A 38 7.54 21.36 -4.64
C LEU A 38 6.43 20.37 -5.00
N TRP A 39 6.04 19.52 -4.04
CA TRP A 39 5.01 18.50 -4.20
C TRP A 39 3.66 19.06 -4.70
N SER A 40 3.36 20.33 -4.39
CA SER A 40 2.18 21.03 -4.88
C SER A 40 2.13 21.13 -6.40
N VAL A 41 3.27 21.35 -7.07
CA VAL A 41 3.35 21.42 -8.54
C VAL A 41 3.01 20.07 -9.16
N TRP A 42 3.54 18.99 -8.59
CA TRP A 42 3.26 17.63 -9.05
C TRP A 42 1.81 17.22 -8.80
N LEU A 43 1.26 17.59 -7.64
CA LEU A 43 -0.15 17.37 -7.33
C LEU A 43 -1.05 18.12 -8.33
N LEU A 44 -0.75 19.40 -8.59
CA LEU A 44 -1.51 20.20 -9.55
C LEU A 44 -1.43 19.62 -10.96
N ALA A 45 -0.23 19.26 -11.42
CA ALA A 45 -0.03 18.62 -12.72
C ALA A 45 -0.84 17.31 -12.83
N TRP A 46 -0.83 16.49 -11.78
CA TRP A 46 -1.60 15.24 -11.72
C TRP A 46 -3.12 15.48 -11.75
N VAL A 47 -3.63 16.47 -11.02
CA VAL A 47 -5.05 16.84 -11.04
C VAL A 47 -5.46 17.36 -12.41
N LEU A 48 -4.69 18.28 -13.00
CA LEU A 48 -4.99 18.85 -14.32
C LEU A 48 -4.98 17.78 -15.40
N LEU A 49 -4.01 16.86 -15.37
CA LEU A 49 -3.96 15.72 -16.29
C LEU A 49 -5.17 14.80 -16.10
N THR A 50 -5.56 14.51 -14.86
CA THR A 50 -6.74 13.69 -14.56
C THR A 50 -8.02 14.34 -15.12
N VAL A 51 -8.21 15.64 -14.91
CA VAL A 51 -9.34 16.39 -15.47
C VAL A 51 -9.30 16.40 -17.00
N GLY A 52 -8.14 16.65 -17.60
CA GLY A 52 -7.97 16.65 -19.05
C GLY A 52 -8.32 15.30 -19.70
N ILE A 53 -7.85 14.20 -19.11
CA ILE A 53 -8.17 12.84 -19.54
C ILE A 53 -9.66 12.57 -19.35
N PHE A 54 -10.23 12.91 -18.20
CA PHE A 54 -11.63 12.69 -17.90
C PHE A 54 -12.56 13.40 -18.92
N LEU A 55 -12.25 14.64 -19.27
CA LEU A 55 -13.08 15.42 -20.19
C LEU A 55 -12.94 14.99 -21.67
N ARG A 56 -11.79 14.43 -22.07
CA ARG A 56 -11.49 14.14 -23.48
C ARG A 56 -11.58 12.66 -23.85
N LEU A 57 -11.22 11.77 -22.92
CA LEU A 57 -10.99 10.36 -23.21
C LEU A 57 -12.03 9.44 -22.54
N ASP A 58 -12.72 9.87 -21.48
CA ASP A 58 -13.67 9.02 -20.74
C ASP A 58 -14.84 8.56 -21.64
N ALA A 59 -15.38 9.46 -22.47
CA ALA A 59 -16.47 9.13 -23.40
C ALA A 59 -16.02 8.16 -24.51
N GLY A 60 -14.91 8.48 -25.20
CA GLY A 60 -14.38 7.62 -26.27
C GLY A 60 -13.92 6.25 -25.79
N ALA A 61 -13.36 6.16 -24.57
CA ALA A 61 -13.01 4.88 -23.98
C ALA A 61 -14.23 3.98 -23.69
N GLY A 62 -15.39 4.59 -23.37
CA GLY A 62 -16.64 3.88 -23.17
C GLY A 62 -17.19 3.27 -24.46
N GLU A 63 -17.19 4.03 -25.55
CA GLU A 63 -17.70 3.62 -26.86
C GLU A 63 -16.88 2.49 -27.48
N MET A 64 -15.55 2.50 -27.31
CA MET A 64 -14.66 1.53 -27.94
C MET A 64 -14.63 0.15 -27.26
N ARG A 65 -15.32 -0.06 -26.13
CA ARG A 65 -15.16 -1.26 -25.26
C ARG A 65 -15.54 -2.58 -25.96
N GLY A 66 -16.26 -2.54 -27.08
CA GLY A 66 -16.61 -3.71 -27.90
C GLY A 66 -15.80 -3.87 -29.19
N GLU A 67 -14.98 -2.88 -29.55
CA GLU A 67 -14.24 -2.86 -30.82
C GLU A 67 -12.78 -3.31 -30.66
N TRP A 68 -12.39 -3.65 -29.43
CA TRP A 68 -11.01 -4.00 -29.13
C TRP A 68 -10.63 -5.36 -29.70
N SER A 69 -9.41 -5.45 -30.22
CA SER A 69 -8.89 -6.73 -30.68
C SER A 69 -8.81 -7.73 -29.51
N PRO A 70 -9.04 -9.04 -29.76
CA PRO A 70 -8.98 -10.05 -28.71
C PRO A 70 -7.65 -10.10 -27.94
N GLY A 71 -6.54 -9.75 -28.61
CA GLY A 71 -5.22 -9.65 -27.98
C GLY A 71 -5.13 -8.47 -27.00
N PHE A 72 -5.71 -7.33 -27.36
CA PHE A 72 -5.72 -6.14 -26.52
C PHE A 72 -6.63 -6.32 -25.28
N VAL A 73 -7.79 -6.95 -25.44
CA VAL A 73 -8.68 -7.32 -24.31
C VAL A 73 -7.93 -8.17 -23.29
N ARG A 74 -7.25 -9.23 -23.75
CA ARG A 74 -6.49 -10.13 -22.87
C ARG A 74 -5.36 -9.41 -22.12
N PHE A 75 -4.70 -8.47 -22.80
CA PHE A 75 -3.68 -7.62 -22.18
C PHE A 75 -4.29 -6.75 -21.08
N THR A 76 -5.41 -6.07 -21.34
CA THR A 76 -6.08 -5.23 -20.32
C THR A 76 -6.65 -6.04 -19.17
N ASP A 77 -7.13 -7.26 -19.42
CA ASP A 77 -7.61 -8.18 -18.39
C ASP A 77 -6.48 -8.61 -17.47
N PHE A 78 -5.29 -8.91 -18.01
CA PHE A 78 -4.12 -9.21 -17.20
C PHE A 78 -3.80 -8.06 -16.24
N PHE A 79 -3.77 -6.81 -16.70
CA PHE A 79 -3.51 -5.66 -15.82
C PHE A 79 -4.63 -5.43 -14.81
N THR A 80 -5.88 -5.71 -15.18
CA THR A 80 -7.02 -5.61 -14.26
C THR A 80 -6.90 -6.63 -13.14
N GLN A 81 -6.57 -7.88 -13.47
CA GLN A 81 -6.33 -8.93 -12.48
C GLN A 81 -5.09 -8.60 -11.66
N PHE A 82 -3.94 -8.35 -12.28
CA PHE A 82 -2.70 -7.99 -11.60
C PHE A 82 -2.86 -6.79 -10.66
N GLY A 83 -3.69 -5.81 -11.05
CA GLY A 83 -4.00 -4.62 -10.27
C GLY A 83 -4.83 -4.88 -9.01
N LEU A 84 -5.49 -6.04 -8.86
CA LEU A 84 -6.19 -6.35 -7.61
C LEU A 84 -5.19 -6.48 -6.47
N GLY A 85 -5.45 -5.74 -5.40
CA GLY A 85 -4.58 -5.60 -4.23
C GLY A 85 -4.09 -6.89 -3.56
N GLY A 86 -4.79 -8.01 -3.76
CA GLY A 86 -4.60 -9.23 -3.00
C GLY A 86 -3.18 -9.78 -3.06
N TRP A 87 -2.59 -9.84 -4.26
CA TRP A 87 -1.29 -10.48 -4.48
C TRP A 87 -0.10 -9.77 -3.84
N TYR A 88 -0.24 -8.50 -3.47
CA TYR A 88 0.82 -7.74 -2.80
C TYR A 88 0.44 -7.31 -1.37
N LEU A 89 -0.85 -7.18 -1.04
CA LEU A 89 -1.31 -6.93 0.33
C LEU A 89 -1.14 -8.15 1.22
N ILE A 90 -1.58 -9.33 0.77
CA ILE A 90 -1.56 -10.55 1.59
C ILE A 90 -0.12 -10.93 1.96
N PRO A 91 0.86 -11.02 1.02
CA PRO A 91 2.23 -11.35 1.39
C PRO A 91 2.87 -10.31 2.32
N SER A 92 2.56 -9.02 2.12
CA SER A 92 3.07 -7.95 2.98
C SER A 92 2.55 -8.08 4.42
N ALA A 93 1.25 -8.33 4.57
CA ALA A 93 0.64 -8.57 5.87
C ALA A 93 1.23 -9.82 6.55
N LEU A 94 1.38 -10.93 5.82
CA LEU A 94 2.00 -12.15 6.33
C LEU A 94 3.46 -11.94 6.74
N CYS A 95 4.22 -11.16 5.98
CA CYS A 95 5.60 -10.82 6.30
C CYS A 95 5.69 -10.04 7.62
N LEU A 96 4.79 -9.08 7.85
CA LEU A 96 4.73 -8.33 9.12
C LEU A 96 4.32 -9.22 10.31
N VAL A 97 3.39 -10.16 10.10
CA VAL A 97 3.03 -11.15 11.12
C VAL A 97 4.22 -12.05 11.45
N ALA A 98 4.93 -12.56 10.44
CA ALA A 98 6.12 -13.38 10.64
C ALA A 98 7.23 -12.60 11.38
N ALA A 99 7.45 -11.34 11.01
CA ALA A 99 8.42 -10.46 11.68
C ALA A 99 8.06 -10.21 13.17
N ASN A 100 6.76 -10.13 13.49
CA ASN A 100 6.28 -9.97 14.86
C ASN A 100 6.46 -11.24 15.71
N LEU A 101 6.36 -12.42 15.09
CA LEU A 101 6.57 -13.72 15.75
C LEU A 101 8.05 -14.12 15.87
N THR A 102 8.94 -13.44 15.14
CA THR A 102 10.36 -13.75 15.10
C THR A 102 11.08 -13.28 16.38
N ASP A 103 11.92 -14.14 16.97
CA ASP A 103 12.80 -13.73 18.07
C ASP A 103 14.03 -12.96 17.54
N TRP A 104 13.96 -11.64 17.62
CA TRP A 104 15.02 -10.73 17.21
C TRP A 104 16.33 -10.92 17.97
N ARG A 105 16.29 -11.46 19.20
CA ARG A 105 17.46 -11.61 20.07
C ARG A 105 18.32 -12.80 19.66
N GLY A 106 17.71 -13.87 19.17
CA GLY A 106 18.41 -15.08 18.69
C GLY A 106 18.99 -14.97 17.28
N LEU A 107 18.66 -13.93 16.52
CA LEU A 107 19.12 -13.75 15.14
C LEU A 107 20.56 -13.24 15.04
N SER A 108 21.32 -13.83 14.11
CA SER A 108 22.63 -13.30 13.70
C SER A 108 22.51 -11.89 13.12
N ARG A 109 23.60 -11.10 13.12
CA ARG A 109 23.59 -9.72 12.61
C ARG A 109 23.10 -9.64 11.16
N ARG A 110 23.45 -10.62 10.31
CA ARG A 110 23.00 -10.70 8.91
C ARG A 110 21.52 -11.04 8.80
N GLY A 111 21.04 -12.01 9.58
CA GLY A 111 19.61 -12.36 9.63
C GLY A 111 18.75 -11.20 10.13
N ARG A 112 19.21 -10.48 11.16
CA ARG A 112 18.53 -9.30 11.70
C ARG A 112 18.37 -8.19 10.66
N MET A 113 19.41 -7.92 9.86
CA MET A 113 19.32 -6.93 8.77
C MET A 113 18.35 -7.36 7.68
N LEU A 114 18.33 -8.65 7.32
CA LEU A 114 17.42 -9.18 6.30
C LEU A 114 15.96 -9.09 6.74
N VAL A 115 15.64 -9.56 7.94
CA VAL A 115 14.27 -9.48 8.50
C VAL A 115 13.84 -8.01 8.65
N TYR A 116 14.75 -7.13 9.09
CA TYR A 116 14.47 -5.70 9.18
C TYR A 116 14.11 -5.07 7.81
N ASN A 117 14.93 -5.31 6.78
CA ASN A 117 14.67 -4.77 5.44
C ASN A 117 13.34 -5.28 4.87
N TRP A 118 13.06 -6.58 5.02
CA TRP A 118 11.79 -7.17 4.59
C TRP A 118 10.60 -6.59 5.35
N THR A 119 10.73 -6.36 6.66
CA THR A 119 9.69 -5.73 7.48
C THR A 119 9.42 -4.30 7.01
N CYS A 120 10.47 -3.52 6.75
CA CYS A 120 10.33 -2.15 6.21
C CYS A 120 9.68 -2.14 4.83
N PHE A 121 10.08 -3.05 3.95
CA PHE A 121 9.50 -3.18 2.62
C PHE A 121 8.03 -3.59 2.67
N ALA A 122 7.68 -4.60 3.46
CA ALA A 122 6.31 -5.05 3.67
C ALA A 122 5.44 -3.93 4.26
N PHE A 123 5.96 -3.19 5.23
CA PHE A 123 5.25 -2.03 5.80
C PHE A 123 5.02 -0.93 4.76
N LEU A 124 6.03 -0.61 3.95
CA LEU A 124 5.90 0.36 2.86
C LEU A 124 4.82 -0.05 1.86
N VAL A 125 4.84 -1.30 1.38
CA VAL A 125 3.85 -1.83 0.44
C VAL A 125 2.45 -1.78 1.05
N LEU A 126 2.30 -2.25 2.29
CA LEU A 126 1.02 -2.25 2.98
C LEU A 126 0.46 -0.84 3.15
N CYS A 127 1.28 0.12 3.58
CA CYS A 127 0.86 1.52 3.74
C CYS A 127 0.54 2.18 2.40
N ALA A 128 1.41 2.05 1.40
CA ALA A 128 1.21 2.69 0.10
C ALA A 128 -0.09 2.20 -0.57
N VAL A 129 -0.30 0.88 -0.58
CA VAL A 129 -1.47 0.27 -1.20
C VAL A 129 -2.71 0.47 -0.34
N GLY A 130 -2.61 0.22 0.97
CA GLY A 130 -3.72 0.33 1.90
C GLY A 130 -4.27 1.75 1.99
N LEU A 131 -3.40 2.75 2.10
CA LEU A 131 -3.81 4.16 2.10
C LEU A 131 -4.39 4.57 0.75
N SER A 132 -3.78 4.16 -0.37
CA SER A 132 -4.33 4.42 -1.70
C SER A 132 -5.73 3.82 -1.87
N GLY A 133 -5.91 2.55 -1.51
CA GLY A 133 -7.21 1.88 -1.58
C GLY A 133 -8.27 2.53 -0.68
N LEU A 134 -7.89 2.92 0.54
CA LEU A 134 -8.74 3.67 1.45
C LEU A 134 -9.14 5.02 0.84
N SER A 135 -8.17 5.79 0.34
CA SER A 135 -8.42 7.08 -0.31
C SER A 135 -9.34 6.95 -1.52
N VAL A 136 -9.12 5.97 -2.39
CA VAL A 136 -9.98 5.72 -3.56
C VAL A 136 -11.39 5.34 -3.12
N ASN A 137 -11.55 4.51 -2.09
CA ASN A 137 -12.87 4.16 -1.59
C ASN A 137 -13.58 5.38 -1.00
N LEU A 138 -12.90 6.20 -0.20
CA LEU A 138 -13.45 7.45 0.33
C LEU A 138 -13.88 8.40 -0.79
N LEU A 139 -13.05 8.57 -1.83
CA LEU A 139 -13.38 9.38 -3.00
C LEU A 139 -14.58 8.80 -3.76
N LYS A 140 -14.65 7.48 -3.95
CA LYS A 140 -15.80 6.83 -4.58
C LYS A 140 -17.09 7.06 -3.82
N TYR A 141 -17.06 6.92 -2.49
CA TYR A 141 -18.21 7.21 -1.64
C TYR A 141 -18.60 8.69 -1.65
N GLY A 142 -17.61 9.60 -1.69
CA GLY A 142 -17.86 11.04 -1.74
C GLY A 142 -18.42 11.53 -3.07
N ILE A 143 -17.94 10.99 -4.20
CA ILE A 143 -18.41 11.38 -5.54
C ILE A 143 -19.73 10.68 -5.88
N GLY A 144 -19.90 9.41 -5.50
CA GLY A 144 -21.14 8.67 -5.73
C GLY A 144 -21.47 8.40 -7.20
N ARG A 145 -20.49 8.48 -8.13
CA ARG A 145 -20.72 8.27 -9.57
C ARG A 145 -21.24 6.85 -9.83
N ALA A 146 -22.41 6.75 -10.45
CA ALA A 146 -22.98 5.47 -10.86
C ALA A 146 -22.07 4.76 -11.88
N ARG A 147 -21.95 3.43 -11.75
CA ARG A 147 -21.27 2.63 -12.77
C ARG A 147 -22.14 2.58 -14.02
N PRO A 148 -21.57 2.75 -15.22
CA PRO A 148 -22.32 2.54 -16.44
C PRO A 148 -22.90 1.12 -16.49
N LEU A 149 -24.18 1.00 -16.81
CA LEU A 149 -24.89 -0.26 -17.03
C LEU A 149 -24.92 -0.51 -18.53
N TYR A 150 -23.98 -1.32 -19.01
CA TYR A 150 -24.01 -1.89 -20.35
C TYR A 150 -23.34 -3.26 -20.29
#